data_AF-A0AAN0XZU1-F1
#
_entry.id   AF-A0AAN0XZU1-F1
#
_cell.length_a   1.000
_cell.length_b   1.000
_cell.length_c   1.000
_cell.angle_alpha   90.00
_cell.angle_beta   90.00
_cell.angle_gamma   90.00
#
_symmetry.space_group_name_H-M   'P 1'
#
loop_
_entity.id
_entity.type
_entity.pdbx_description
1 polymer ?
#
loop_
_entity_poly.entity_id
_entity_poly.type
_entity_poly.pdbx_seq_one_letter_code
_entity_poly.pdbx_strand_id
1 'polypeptide(L)'
;MAYSNHLPDHRFDAIHDQLQQLASEQHQRAFESKMASQKNKKRHLRLKACSGKYTGSFQRLLNRWLNNEVTNLFVYDCLKNQSVPDDVTGVDFIKA
;
A
#
# COMPACT_ATOMS: atom_id res chain seq x y z
N MET A 1 10.68 8.12 20.67
CA MET A 1 9.82 7.23 19.85
C MET A 1 10.68 6.64 18.75
N ALA A 2 10.61 5.33 18.50
CA ALA A 2 11.43 4.69 17.47
C ALA A 2 10.73 4.78 16.10
N TYR A 3 11.39 5.42 15.15
CA TYR A 3 10.95 5.59 13.76
C TYR A 3 11.86 4.80 12.81
N SER A 4 11.53 4.79 11.51
CA SER A 4 12.23 3.99 10.49
C SER A 4 13.75 4.22 10.52
N ASN A 5 14.18 5.48 10.66
CA ASN A 5 15.59 5.88 10.71
C ASN A 5 16.39 5.35 11.92
N HIS A 6 15.73 4.75 12.91
CA HIS A 6 16.36 4.22 14.13
C HIS A 6 16.48 2.68 14.12
N LEU A 7 16.01 2.02 13.05
CA LEU A 7 16.16 0.58 12.91
C LEU A 7 17.53 0.23 12.32
N PRO A 8 18.17 -0.84 12.79
CA PRO A 8 19.30 -1.40 12.08
C PRO A 8 18.85 -1.97 10.73
N ASP A 9 19.68 -1.81 9.71
CA ASP A 9 19.37 -2.05 8.28
C ASP A 9 18.62 -3.36 8.04
N HIS A 10 19.09 -4.49 8.59
CA HIS A 10 18.44 -5.80 8.44
C HIS A 10 16.97 -5.86 8.88
N ARG A 11 16.58 -5.09 9.91
CA ARG A 11 15.17 -5.03 10.36
C ARG A 11 14.37 -4.07 9.52
N PHE A 12 15.00 -2.99 9.08
CA PHE A 12 14.38 -2.04 8.17
C PHE A 12 14.00 -2.75 6.86
N ASP A 13 14.95 -3.46 6.26
CA ASP A 13 14.76 -4.20 5.01
C ASP A 13 13.63 -5.23 5.14
N ALA A 14 13.63 -6.02 6.23
CA ALA A 14 12.59 -7.02 6.45
C ALA A 14 11.18 -6.42 6.56
N ILE A 15 11.02 -5.32 7.29
CA ILE A 15 9.73 -4.62 7.44
C ILE A 15 9.33 -3.96 6.11
N HIS A 16 10.30 -3.38 5.41
CA HIS A 16 10.11 -2.74 4.12
C HIS A 16 9.61 -3.74 3.07
N ASP A 17 10.29 -4.88 2.93
CA ASP A 17 9.92 -5.95 1.99
C ASP A 17 8.53 -6.50 2.29
N GLN A 18 8.21 -6.71 3.57
CA GLN A 18 6.91 -7.20 3.99
C GLN A 18 5.78 -6.20 3.67
N LEU A 19 6.02 -4.91 3.92
CA LEU A 19 5.07 -3.85 3.56
C LEU A 19 4.89 -3.73 2.05
N GLN A 20 5.98 -3.81 1.29
CA GLN A 20 5.95 -3.71 -0.17
C GLN A 20 5.21 -4.90 -0.80
N GLN A 21 5.40 -6.11 -0.26
CA GLN A 21 4.65 -7.29 -0.69
C GLN A 21 3.14 -7.11 -0.44
N LEU A 22 2.75 -6.72 0.78
CA LEU A 22 1.33 -6.50 1.11
C LEU A 22 0.70 -5.39 0.28
N ALA A 23 1.43 -4.30 0.03
CA ALA A 23 0.97 -3.22 -0.84
C ALA A 23 0.72 -3.73 -2.28
N SER A 24 1.65 -4.53 -2.81
CA SER A 24 1.55 -5.12 -4.15
C SER A 24 0.34 -6.06 -4.27
N GLU A 25 0.14 -6.93 -3.28
CA GLU A 25 -1.03 -7.83 -3.24
C GLU A 25 -2.35 -7.05 -3.15
N GLN A 26 -2.40 -5.99 -2.33
CA GLN A 26 -3.58 -5.14 -2.21
C GLN A 26 -3.91 -4.43 -3.53
N HIS A 27 -2.88 -3.92 -4.23
CA HIS A 27 -3.06 -3.26 -5.53
C HIS A 27 -3.54 -4.25 -6.59
N GLN A 28 -2.95 -5.44 -6.64
CA GLN A 28 -3.33 -6.51 -7.56
C GLN A 28 -4.81 -6.89 -7.39
N ARG A 29 -5.24 -7.18 -6.15
CA ARG A 29 -6.65 -7.54 -5.84
C ARG A 29 -7.62 -6.42 -6.20
N ALA A 30 -7.27 -5.17 -5.88
CA ALA A 30 -8.12 -4.02 -6.20
C ALA A 30 -8.23 -3.78 -7.72
N PHE A 31 -7.13 -3.99 -8.46
CA PHE A 31 -7.12 -3.91 -9.91
C PHE A 31 -8.01 -4.99 -10.54
N GLU A 32 -7.84 -6.25 -10.13
CA GLU A 32 -8.60 -7.39 -10.64
C GLU A 32 -10.10 -7.22 -10.37
N SER A 33 -10.48 -6.81 -9.16
CA SER A 33 -11.88 -6.54 -8.80
C SER A 33 -12.51 -5.44 -9.67
N LYS A 34 -11.80 -4.32 -9.86
CA LYS A 34 -12.28 -3.21 -10.69
C LYS A 34 -12.33 -3.58 -12.18
N MET A 35 -11.38 -4.39 -12.66
CA MET A 35 -11.35 -4.91 -14.03
C MET A 35 -12.51 -5.88 -14.30
N ALA A 36 -12.80 -6.79 -13.38
CA ALA A 36 -13.91 -7.73 -13.47
C ALA A 36 -15.27 -7.03 -13.48
N SER A 37 -15.40 -5.94 -12.73
CA SER A 37 -16.65 -5.16 -12.63
C SER A 37 -16.89 -4.25 -13.83
N GLN A 38 -15.88 -3.98 -14.66
CA GLN A 38 -15.95 -2.97 -15.71
C GLN A 38 -16.42 -3.54 -17.06
N LYS A 39 -17.70 -3.30 -17.39
CA LYS A 39 -18.32 -3.76 -18.65
C LYS A 39 -18.00 -2.87 -19.87
N ASN A 40 -17.58 -1.62 -19.68
CA ASN A 40 -17.28 -0.71 -20.77
C ASN A 40 -15.84 -0.88 -21.30
N LYS A 41 -15.69 -1.29 -22.56
CA LYS A 41 -14.39 -1.50 -23.24
C LYS A 41 -13.44 -0.30 -23.16
N LYS A 42 -13.93 0.94 -23.37
CA LYS A 42 -13.08 2.15 -23.30
C LYS A 42 -12.56 2.38 -21.87
N ARG A 43 -13.41 2.15 -20.86
CA ARG A 43 -13.02 2.29 -19.45
C ARG A 43 -12.10 1.16 -18.99
N HIS A 44 -12.29 -0.04 -19.51
CA HIS A 44 -11.41 -1.19 -19.30
C HIS A 44 -10.00 -0.94 -19.86
N LEU A 45 -9.87 -0.40 -21.07
CA LEU A 45 -8.59 0.00 -21.65
C LEU A 45 -7.88 1.09 -20.83
N ARG A 46 -8.61 2.11 -20.35
CA ARG A 46 -8.04 3.12 -19.45
C ARG A 46 -7.56 2.53 -18.13
N LEU A 47 -8.31 1.60 -17.54
CA LEU A 47 -7.90 0.93 -16.31
C LEU A 47 -6.63 0.10 -16.51
N LYS A 48 -6.50 -0.62 -17.63
CA LYS A 48 -5.25 -1.30 -18.00
C LYS A 48 -4.08 -0.33 -18.14
N ALA A 49 -4.29 0.84 -18.76
CA ALA A 49 -3.24 1.86 -18.90
C ALA A 49 -2.82 2.46 -17.54
N CYS A 50 -3.69 2.43 -16.53
CA CYS A 50 -3.38 2.85 -15.17
C CYS A 50 -2.81 1.71 -14.30
N SER A 51 -2.46 0.54 -14.88
CA SER A 51 -1.80 -0.54 -14.14
C SER A 51 -0.51 -0.02 -13.47
N GLY A 52 -0.34 -0.26 -12.18
CA GLY A 52 0.79 0.24 -11.39
C GLY A 52 0.63 1.65 -10.79
N LYS A 53 -0.46 2.38 -11.06
CA LYS A 53 -0.74 3.71 -10.46
C LYS A 53 -1.77 3.64 -9.32
N TYR A 54 -1.51 2.80 -8.33
CA TYR A 54 -2.41 2.57 -7.19
C TYR A 54 -1.75 2.98 -5.88
N THR A 55 -2.51 3.64 -5.03
CA THR A 55 -2.10 3.94 -3.66
C THR A 55 -3.07 3.23 -2.73
N GLY A 56 -2.66 2.06 -2.26
CA GLY A 56 -3.37 1.29 -1.24
C GLY A 56 -3.00 1.71 0.17
N SER A 57 -3.73 1.17 1.15
CA SER A 57 -3.54 1.39 2.59
C SER A 57 -2.11 1.13 3.03
N PHE A 58 -1.54 0.00 2.63
CA PHE A 58 -0.17 -0.38 2.98
C PHE A 58 0.89 0.47 2.27
N GLN A 59 0.62 0.94 1.05
CA GLN A 59 1.52 1.87 0.36
C GLN A 59 1.55 3.23 1.05
N ARG A 60 0.39 3.72 1.51
CA ARG A 60 0.31 4.95 2.32
C ARG A 60 1.02 4.78 3.66
N LEU A 61 0.83 3.64 4.33
CA LEU A 61 1.53 3.33 5.57
C LEU A 61 3.05 3.32 5.37
N LEU A 62 3.53 2.67 4.31
CA LEU A 62 4.96 2.64 3.94
C LEU A 62 5.51 4.05 3.75
N ASN A 63 4.84 4.89 2.94
CA ASN A 63 5.27 6.27 2.71
C ASN A 63 5.33 7.09 4.02
N ARG A 64 4.32 6.95 4.88
CA ARG A 64 4.28 7.63 6.19
C ARG A 64 5.39 7.15 7.12
N TRP A 65 5.68 5.85 7.11
CA TRP A 65 6.75 5.27 7.90
C TRP A 65 8.13 5.73 7.43
N LEU A 66 8.36 5.78 6.12
CA LEU A 66 9.59 6.33 5.53
C LEU A 66 9.77 7.83 5.83
N ASN A 67 8.67 8.58 5.90
CA ASN A 67 8.69 10.00 6.29
C ASN A 67 8.83 10.24 7.80
N ASN A 68 8.99 9.19 8.62
CA ASN A 68 9.00 9.27 10.10
C ASN A 68 7.72 9.88 10.71
N GLU A 69 6.59 9.82 10.01
CA GLU A 69 5.28 10.25 10.54
C GLU A 69 4.67 9.19 11.46
N VAL A 70 5.08 7.93 11.29
CA VAL A 70 4.53 6.76 11.98
C VAL A 70 5.65 5.96 12.65
N THR A 71 5.40 5.48 13.87
CA THR A 71 6.38 4.74 14.66
C THR A 71 6.52 3.28 14.20
N ASN A 72 7.68 2.67 14.47
CA ASN A 72 7.94 1.26 14.14
C ASN A 72 6.95 0.30 14.83
N LEU A 73 6.52 0.63 16.05
CA LEU A 73 5.53 -0.16 16.79
C LEU A 73 4.18 -0.16 16.08
N PHE A 74 3.72 1.00 15.62
CA PHE A 74 2.46 1.10 14.87
C PHE A 74 2.51 0.31 13.56
N VAL A 75 3.63 0.38 12.83
CA VAL A 75 3.83 -0.42 11.62
C VAL A 75 3.80 -1.91 11.92
N TYR A 76 4.46 -2.33 12.99
CA TYR A 76 4.46 -3.72 13.42
C TYR A 76 3.06 -4.22 13.80
N ASP A 77 2.28 -3.40 14.50
CA ASP A 77 0.88 -3.73 14.83
C ASP A 77 0.02 -3.84 13.56
N CYS A 78 0.21 -2.96 12.57
CA CYS A 78 -0.49 -3.03 11.29
C CYS A 78 -0.13 -4.32 10.51
N LEU A 79 1.15 -4.69 10.50
CA LEU A 79 1.63 -5.92 9.88
C LEU A 79 1.05 -7.16 10.57
N LYS A 80 1.07 -7.18 11.91
CA LYS A 80 0.54 -8.28 12.73
C LYS A 80 -0.97 -8.47 12.53
N ASN A 81 -1.71 -7.36 12.47
CA ASN A 81 -3.16 -7.38 12.29
C ASN A 81 -3.59 -7.48 10.81
N GLN A 82 -2.63 -7.46 9.87
CA GLN A 82 -2.87 -7.39 8.43
C GLN A 82 -3.90 -6.32 8.04
N SER A 83 -3.91 -5.22 8.76
CA SER A 83 -4.87 -4.13 8.60
C SER A 83 -4.24 -2.81 9.03
N VAL A 84 -4.56 -1.74 8.31
CA VAL A 84 -4.13 -0.38 8.65
C VAL A 84 -5.32 0.35 9.28
N PRO A 85 -5.29 0.61 10.60
CA PRO A 85 -6.34 1.38 11.26
C PRO A 85 -6.42 2.80 10.65
N ASP A 86 -7.62 3.37 10.60
CA ASP A 86 -7.93 4.72 10.11
C ASP A 86 -7.76 4.98 8.60
N ASP A 87 -7.50 3.96 7.78
CA ASP A 87 -7.44 4.12 6.33
C ASP A 87 -8.84 4.03 5.69
N VAL A 88 -9.58 5.14 5.71
CA VAL A 88 -10.95 5.23 5.16
C VAL A 88 -10.97 5.39 3.63
N THR A 89 -9.82 5.68 3.01
CA THR A 89 -9.72 6.08 1.60
C THR A 89 -9.74 4.90 0.63
N GLY A 90 -9.36 3.70 1.06
CA GLY A 90 -9.26 2.53 0.18
C GLY A 90 -8.24 2.73 -0.95
N VAL A 91 -8.28 1.91 -2.01
CA VAL A 91 -7.30 2.01 -3.10
C VAL A 91 -7.65 3.14 -4.06
N ASP A 92 -6.86 4.21 -3.99
CA ASP A 92 -6.98 5.40 -4.84
C ASP A 92 -6.05 5.33 -6.05
N PHE A 93 -6.57 5.76 -7.20
CA PHE A 93 -5.79 5.90 -8.41
C PHE A 93 -5.13 7.27 -8.45
N ILE A 94 -3.83 7.29 -8.68
CA ILE A 94 -3.15 8.54 -9.02
C ILE A 94 -3.64 8.92 -10.42
N LYS A 95 -4.48 9.97 -10.50
CA LYS A 95 -4.83 10.58 -11.79
C LYS A 95 -3.54 11.12 -12.40
N ALA A 96 -3.18 10.56 -13.55
CA ALA A 96 -2.13 11.10 -14.40
C ALA A 96 -2.55 12.46 -14.98
#